data_AF-A0A7W0VNX4-F1
#
_entry.id   AF-A0A7W0VNX4-F1
#
_cell.length_a   1.000
_cell.length_b   1.000
_cell.length_c   1.000
_cell.angle_alpha   90.00
_cell.angle_beta   90.00
_cell.angle_gamma   90.00
#
_symmetry.space_group_name_H-M   'P 1'
#
loop_
_entity.id
_entity.type
_entity.pdbx_description
1 polymer ?
#
loop_
_entity_poly.entity_id
_entity_poly.type
_entity_poly.pdbx_seq_one_letter_code
_entity_poly.pdbx_strand_id
1 'polypeptide(L)'
;MATISVFRNEVAPNALGASSPASPTIGIRPTSAPRPDTADARLVAVLDAPLGLGETTLAGYARKEHELGAIFASLSWQESRAMHLRLTNAKAGDELASKFARLTIERRVRLLNFLADARRRAACAAGRR
;
A
#
# COMPACT_ATOMS: atom_id res chain seq x y z
N MET A 1 -13.02 -27.17 -49.57
CA MET A 1 -12.57 -26.84 -48.20
C MET A 1 -11.26 -26.07 -48.31
N ALA A 2 -11.15 -24.95 -47.58
CA ALA A 2 -10.01 -24.05 -47.40
C ALA A 2 -9.42 -23.35 -48.65
N THR A 3 -10.02 -22.20 -48.98
CA THR A 3 -9.48 -21.14 -49.86
C THR A 3 -8.37 -20.38 -49.13
N ILE A 4 -7.13 -20.45 -49.62
CA ILE A 4 -6.01 -19.64 -49.13
C ILE A 4 -6.10 -18.29 -49.84
N SER A 5 -6.68 -17.29 -49.17
CA SER A 5 -6.76 -15.93 -49.69
C SER A 5 -5.56 -15.12 -49.21
N VAL A 6 -4.64 -14.88 -50.14
CA VAL A 6 -3.52 -13.94 -50.03
C VAL A 6 -4.11 -12.52 -49.98
N PHE A 7 -3.99 -11.83 -48.84
CA PHE A 7 -4.28 -10.41 -48.76
C PHE A 7 -2.99 -9.59 -48.64
N ARG A 8 -2.70 -9.02 -49.81
CA ARG A 8 -1.84 -7.90 -50.17
C ARG A 8 -1.93 -6.74 -49.17
N ASN A 9 -0.79 -6.35 -48.60
CA ASN A 9 -0.66 -5.21 -47.70
C ASN A 9 -0.37 -3.95 -48.55
N GLU A 10 -1.41 -3.16 -48.81
CA GLU A 10 -1.29 -1.86 -49.51
C GLU A 10 -0.98 -0.77 -48.48
N VAL A 11 0.15 -0.09 -48.68
CA VAL A 11 0.57 1.11 -47.95
C VAL A 11 -0.29 2.29 -48.43
N ALA A 12 -0.85 3.06 -47.49
CA ALA A 12 -1.29 4.43 -47.75
C ALA A 12 -0.84 5.37 -46.61
N PRO A 13 -0.51 6.65 -46.92
CA PRO A 13 0.34 7.50 -46.09
C PRO A 13 -0.43 8.45 -45.16
N ASN A 14 0.27 8.84 -44.10
CA ASN A 14 0.22 10.09 -43.33
C ASN A 14 -1.01 11.01 -43.51
N ALA A 15 -1.93 10.98 -42.53
CA ALA A 15 -2.82 12.09 -42.26
C ALA A 15 -2.39 12.76 -40.94
N LEU A 16 -1.86 13.97 -41.05
CA LEU A 16 -1.65 14.92 -39.96
C LEU A 16 -3.01 15.27 -39.35
N GLY A 17 -3.20 15.03 -38.06
CA GLY A 17 -4.43 15.39 -37.37
C GLY A 17 -4.32 15.28 -35.86
N ALA A 18 -4.16 16.44 -35.22
CA ALA A 18 -4.44 16.73 -33.82
C ALA A 18 -3.65 15.95 -32.75
N SER A 19 -2.66 16.67 -32.20
CA SER A 19 -2.11 16.48 -30.86
C SER A 19 -3.23 16.34 -29.82
N SER A 20 -3.24 15.23 -29.10
CA SER A 20 -3.94 15.12 -27.83
C SER A 20 -3.05 14.33 -26.88
N PRO A 21 -2.42 14.96 -25.87
CA PRO A 21 -1.80 14.20 -24.79
C PRO A 21 -2.94 13.62 -23.96
N ALA A 22 -3.41 12.44 -24.34
CA ALA A 22 -4.28 11.65 -23.48
C ALA A 22 -3.47 11.28 -22.23
N SER A 23 -3.56 12.13 -21.21
CA SER A 23 -3.15 11.80 -19.85
C SER A 23 -3.62 10.39 -19.54
N PRO A 24 -2.76 9.47 -19.09
CA PRO A 24 -3.24 8.22 -18.54
C PRO A 24 -4.06 8.57 -17.30
N THR A 25 -5.38 8.67 -17.46
CA THR A 25 -6.34 8.67 -16.37
C THR A 25 -6.06 7.42 -15.58
N ILE A 26 -5.40 7.58 -14.42
CA ILE A 26 -5.22 6.52 -13.45
C ILE A 26 -6.63 6.14 -13.01
N GLY A 27 -7.17 5.10 -13.62
CA GLY A 27 -8.43 4.49 -13.21
C GLY A 27 -8.22 3.91 -11.82
N ILE A 28 -8.57 4.68 -10.79
CA ILE A 28 -8.66 4.19 -9.42
C ILE A 28 -9.78 3.14 -9.45
N ARG A 29 -9.39 1.87 -9.42
CA ARG A 29 -10.31 0.74 -9.42
C ARG A 29 -10.78 0.51 -7.98
N PRO A 30 -12.06 0.73 -7.61
CA PRO A 30 -12.57 0.23 -6.36
C PRO A 30 -13.02 -1.21 -6.60
N THR A 31 -12.22 -2.18 -6.18
CA THR A 31 -12.70 -3.54 -5.98
C THR A 31 -12.50 -3.89 -4.52
N SER A 32 -13.44 -3.46 -3.69
CA SER A 32 -13.54 -3.91 -2.31
C SER A 32 -14.00 -5.37 -2.33
N ALA A 33 -13.05 -6.28 -2.46
CA ALA A 33 -13.27 -7.65 -2.01
C ALA A 33 -13.32 -7.63 -0.47
N PRO A 34 -14.19 -8.43 0.18
CA PRO A 34 -14.14 -8.58 1.62
C PRO A 34 -12.82 -9.24 1.98
N ARG A 35 -11.79 -8.43 2.29
CA ARG A 35 -10.54 -8.94 2.83
C ARG A 35 -10.85 -9.53 4.20
N PRO A 36 -10.26 -10.69 4.55
CA PRO A 36 -10.43 -11.28 5.88
C PRO A 36 -10.06 -10.24 6.94
N ASP A 37 -10.75 -10.25 8.09
CA ASP A 37 -10.59 -9.26 9.17
C ASP A 37 -9.29 -9.45 9.97
N THR A 38 -8.18 -9.67 9.27
CA THR A 38 -6.85 -9.82 9.84
C THR A 38 -6.18 -8.45 9.97
N ALA A 39 -5.27 -8.32 10.94
CA ALA A 39 -4.49 -7.08 11.13
C ALA A 39 -3.81 -6.63 9.84
N ASP A 40 -3.29 -7.56 9.03
CA ASP A 40 -2.68 -7.30 7.73
C ASP A 40 -3.62 -6.61 6.75
N ALA A 41 -4.85 -7.11 6.62
CA ALA A 41 -5.85 -6.53 5.72
C ALA A 41 -6.18 -5.09 6.10
N ARG A 42 -6.28 -4.81 7.41
CA ARG A 42 -6.50 -3.46 7.96
C ARG A 42 -5.31 -2.55 7.67
N LEU A 43 -4.08 -3.01 7.86
CA LEU A 43 -2.87 -2.24 7.54
C LEU A 43 -2.80 -1.88 6.05
N VAL A 44 -3.10 -2.85 5.17
CA VAL A 44 -3.14 -2.60 3.72
C VAL A 44 -4.24 -1.61 3.37
N ALA A 45 -5.42 -1.73 3.97
CA ALA A 45 -6.52 -0.79 3.75
C ALA A 45 -6.15 0.66 4.11
N VAL A 46 -5.45 0.88 5.23
CA VAL A 46 -4.95 2.21 5.63
C VAL A 46 -3.93 2.75 4.60
N LEU A 47 -3.01 1.89 4.14
CA LEU A 47 -2.02 2.28 3.14
C LEU A 47 -2.67 2.64 1.78
N ASP A 48 -3.70 1.88 1.39
CA ASP A 48 -4.44 2.07 0.14
C ASP A 48 -5.49 3.19 0.19
N ALA A 49 -5.86 3.65 1.39
CA ALA A 49 -6.88 4.68 1.55
C ALA A 49 -6.50 5.94 0.76
N PRO A 50 -7.41 6.53 -0.04
CA PRO A 50 -7.14 7.78 -0.73
C PRO A 50 -6.92 8.93 0.27
N LEU A 51 -6.28 10.00 -0.19
CA LEU A 51 -6.26 11.27 0.54
C LEU A 51 -7.69 11.85 0.56
N GLY A 52 -8.06 12.50 1.66
CA GLY A 52 -9.34 13.17 1.78
C GLY A 52 -9.48 14.35 0.80
N LEU A 53 -10.73 14.73 0.49
CA LEU A 53 -11.00 15.90 -0.35
C LEU A 53 -10.47 17.17 0.33
N GLY A 54 -9.56 17.88 -0.34
CA GLY A 54 -8.90 19.08 0.22
C GLY A 54 -7.84 18.78 1.27
N GLU A 55 -7.55 17.49 1.55
CA GLU A 55 -6.49 17.10 2.47
C GLU A 55 -5.12 17.31 1.82
N THR A 56 -4.20 17.97 2.53
CA THR A 56 -2.81 18.06 2.06
C THR A 56 -2.16 16.69 2.14
N THR A 57 -1.16 16.44 1.29
CA THR A 57 -0.38 15.18 1.32
C THR A 57 0.20 14.92 2.71
N LEU A 58 0.70 15.96 3.39
CA LEU A 58 1.25 15.88 4.73
C LEU A 58 0.20 15.41 5.75
N ALA A 59 -0.99 16.01 5.73
CA ALA A 59 -2.10 15.67 6.62
C ALA A 59 -2.57 14.22 6.39
N GLY A 60 -2.78 13.81 5.14
CA GLY A 60 -3.23 12.46 4.85
C GLY A 60 -2.20 11.39 5.20
N TYR A 61 -0.91 11.68 5.02
CA TYR A 61 0.12 10.77 5.51
C TYR A 61 0.19 10.74 7.05
N ALA A 62 0.02 11.87 7.74
CA ALA A 62 -0.03 11.90 9.21
C ALA A 62 -1.22 11.09 9.76
N ARG A 63 -2.39 11.23 9.13
CA ARG A 63 -3.58 10.41 9.43
C ARG A 63 -3.30 8.92 9.26
N LYS A 64 -2.73 8.52 8.11
CA LYS A 64 -2.35 7.12 7.87
C LYS A 64 -1.34 6.60 8.87
N GLU A 65 -0.32 7.39 9.21
CA GLU A 65 0.70 7.01 10.21
C GLU A 65 0.06 6.80 11.59
N HIS A 66 -0.87 7.67 11.97
CA HIS A 66 -1.65 7.53 13.20
C HIS A 66 -2.53 6.27 13.20
N GLU A 67 -3.25 6.01 12.11
CA GLU A 67 -4.08 4.80 11.94
C GLU A 67 -3.24 3.51 11.99
N LEU A 68 -2.08 3.48 11.31
CA LEU A 68 -1.13 2.36 11.37
C LEU A 68 -0.60 2.16 12.80
N GLY A 69 -0.24 3.25 13.47
CA GLY A 69 0.20 3.22 14.87
C GLY A 69 -0.87 2.64 15.81
N ALA A 70 -2.14 2.99 15.61
CA ALA A 70 -3.25 2.45 16.39
C ALA A 70 -3.42 0.94 16.17
N ILE A 71 -3.30 0.46 14.92
CA ILE A 71 -3.33 -0.98 14.63
C ILE A 71 -2.15 -1.67 15.32
N PHE A 72 -0.93 -1.13 15.20
CA PHE A 72 0.25 -1.68 15.87
C PHE A 72 0.14 -1.64 17.41
N ALA A 73 -0.59 -0.68 17.97
CA ALA A 73 -0.84 -0.62 19.41
C ALA A 73 -1.77 -1.74 19.90
N SER A 74 -2.65 -2.24 19.02
CA SER A 74 -3.56 -3.36 19.32
C SER A 74 -2.90 -4.73 19.24
N LEU A 75 -1.72 -4.84 18.61
CA LEU A 75 -0.98 -6.09 18.51
C LEU A 75 -0.34 -6.46 19.85
N SER A 76 -0.31 -7.77 20.15
CA SER A 76 0.53 -8.28 21.22
C SER A 76 2.03 -8.02 20.93
N TRP A 77 2.87 -8.14 21.95
CA TRP A 77 4.32 -8.02 21.78
C TRP A 77 4.89 -9.06 20.79
N GLN A 78 4.36 -10.29 20.80
CA GLN A 78 4.83 -11.36 19.93
C GLN A 78 4.49 -11.05 18.46
N GLU A 79 3.26 -10.60 18.21
CA GLU A 79 2.82 -10.16 16.89
C GLU A 79 3.58 -8.93 16.41
N SER A 80 3.81 -7.96 17.29
CA SER A 80 4.61 -6.77 16.98
C SER A 80 6.03 -7.13 16.55
N ARG A 81 6.65 -8.10 17.23
CA ARG A 81 7.99 -8.61 16.87
C ARG A 81 7.98 -9.35 15.53
N ALA A 82 6.99 -10.20 15.30
CA ALA A 82 6.85 -10.90 14.02
C ALA A 82 6.65 -9.91 12.87
N MET A 83 5.81 -8.90 13.08
CA MET A 83 5.56 -7.82 12.13
C MET A 83 6.82 -7.01 11.85
N HIS A 84 7.57 -6.64 12.89
CA HIS A 84 8.85 -5.94 12.74
C HIS A 84 9.80 -6.74 11.85
N LEU A 85 10.03 -8.02 12.16
CA LEU A 85 10.93 -8.88 11.38
C LEU A 85 10.49 -9.01 9.91
N ARG A 86 9.18 -9.13 9.66
CA ARG A 86 8.61 -9.21 8.32
C ARG A 86 8.78 -7.91 7.53
N LEU A 87 8.52 -6.76 8.16
CA LEU A 87 8.62 -5.45 7.51
C LEU A 87 10.08 -5.00 7.29
N THR A 88 11.02 -5.44 8.15
CA THR A 88 12.45 -5.25 7.93
C THR A 88 12.98 -6.15 6.81
N ASN A 89 12.53 -7.41 6.75
CA ASN A 89 12.95 -8.38 5.74
C ASN A 89 11.81 -8.66 4.76
N ALA A 90 11.49 -7.66 3.94
CA ALA A 90 10.42 -7.75 2.95
C ALA A 90 10.69 -8.93 2.00
N LYS A 91 9.80 -9.94 2.03
CA LYS A 91 9.85 -11.07 1.10
C LYS A 91 9.22 -10.67 -0.24
N ALA A 92 9.74 -11.24 -1.33
CA ALA A 92 9.10 -11.11 -2.63
C ALA A 92 7.66 -11.67 -2.57
N GLY A 93 6.69 -10.92 -3.11
CA GLY A 93 5.26 -11.27 -3.06
C GLY A 93 4.52 -10.82 -1.81
N ASP A 94 5.20 -10.24 -0.81
CA ASP A 94 4.53 -9.66 0.35
C ASP A 94 3.96 -8.27 0.02
N GLU A 95 2.65 -8.21 -0.17
CA GLU A 95 1.93 -6.97 -0.52
C GLU A 95 2.11 -5.90 0.57
N LEU A 96 2.00 -6.29 1.85
CA LEU A 96 2.11 -5.36 2.97
C LEU A 96 3.52 -4.76 3.03
N ALA A 97 4.55 -5.62 3.01
CA ALA A 97 5.93 -5.15 3.06
C ALA A 97 6.29 -4.30 1.83
N SER A 98 5.77 -4.64 0.66
CA SER A 98 5.95 -3.85 -0.57
C SER A 98 5.33 -2.45 -0.47
N LYS A 99 4.13 -2.32 0.11
CA LYS A 99 3.51 -1.00 0.34
C LYS A 99 4.23 -0.22 1.44
N PHE A 100 4.66 -0.91 2.49
CA PHE A 100 5.46 -0.31 3.56
C PHE A 100 6.81 0.23 3.03
N ALA A 101 7.39 -0.46 2.04
CA ALA A 101 8.58 -0.03 1.34
C ALA A 101 8.40 1.23 0.47
N ARG A 102 7.15 1.66 0.20
CA ARG A 102 6.85 2.92 -0.51
C ARG A 102 6.71 4.11 0.42
N LEU A 103 6.60 3.89 1.74
CA LEU A 103 6.63 4.97 2.73
C LEU A 103 8.00 5.65 2.73
N THR A 104 8.01 6.94 3.09
CA THR A 104 9.26 7.67 3.30
C THR A 104 10.11 6.99 4.38
N ILE A 105 11.43 7.11 4.25
CA ILE A 105 12.39 6.44 5.14
C ILE A 105 12.13 6.82 6.60
N GLU A 106 11.95 8.12 6.88
CA GLU A 106 11.71 8.63 8.23
C GLU A 106 10.46 7.99 8.87
N ARG A 107 9.34 7.92 8.14
CA ARG A 107 8.08 7.35 8.64
C ARG A 107 8.22 5.85 8.90
N ARG A 108 8.89 5.15 7.99
CA ARG A 108 9.18 3.71 8.15
C ARG A 108 9.96 3.47 9.44
N VAL A 109 11.01 4.25 9.68
CA VAL A 109 11.84 4.14 10.88
C VAL A 109 11.01 4.41 12.14
N ARG A 110 10.16 5.44 12.16
CA ARG A 110 9.26 5.70 13.30
C ARG A 110 8.34 4.52 13.62
N LEU A 111 7.70 3.96 12.61
CA LEU A 111 6.79 2.82 12.77
C LEU A 111 7.53 1.53 13.19
N LEU A 112 8.71 1.26 12.64
CA LEU A 112 9.54 0.13 13.07
C LEU A 112 10.00 0.29 14.52
N ASN A 113 10.44 1.48 14.93
CA ASN A 113 10.81 1.77 16.31
C ASN A 113 9.62 1.56 17.26
N PHE A 114 8.41 1.96 16.85
CA PHE A 114 7.19 1.73 17.63
C PHE A 114 6.89 0.23 17.83
N LEU A 115 7.12 -0.59 16.81
CA LEU A 115 7.00 -2.05 16.89
C LEU A 115 8.10 -2.67 17.78
N ALA A 116 9.33 -2.18 17.68
CA ALA A 116 10.45 -2.63 18.52
C ALA A 116 10.23 -2.34 20.01
N ASP A 117 9.60 -1.20 20.34
CA ASP A 117 9.30 -0.79 21.72
C ASP A 117 8.08 -1.51 22.34
N ALA A 118 7.41 -2.40 21.61
CA ALA A 118 6.23 -3.12 22.08
C ALA A 118 6.44 -3.85 23.42
N ARG A 119 7.65 -4.34 23.73
CA ARG A 119 7.95 -5.01 25.01
C ARG A 119 7.78 -4.06 26.18
N ARG A 120 8.37 -2.88 26.04
CA ARG A 120 8.44 -1.87 27.10
C ARG A 120 7.03 -1.39 27.38
N ARG A 121 6.24 -1.13 26.33
CA ARG A 121 4.81 -0.80 26.43
C ARG A 121 4.00 -1.90 27.14
N ALA A 122 4.20 -3.17 26.77
CA ALA A 122 3.51 -4.30 27.41
C ALA A 122 3.89 -4.45 28.90
N ALA A 123 5.17 -4.29 29.24
CA ALA A 123 5.65 -4.36 30.63
C ALA A 123 5.08 -3.22 31.51
N CYS A 124 5.04 -1.99 30.99
CA CYS A 124 4.43 -0.85 31.68
C CYS A 124 2.90 -0.97 31.83
N ALA A 125 2.24 -1.74 30.97
CA ALA A 125 0.81 -2.05 31.11
C ALA A 125 0.57 -3.16 32.15
N ALA A 126 1.44 -4.16 32.20
CA ALA A 126 1.34 -5.27 33.16
C ALA A 126 1.63 -4.85 34.61
N GLY A 127 2.58 -3.94 34.84
CA GLY A 127 2.92 -3.44 36.18
C GLY A 127 1.93 -2.42 36.77
N ARG A 128 0.83 -2.13 36.07
CA ARG A 128 -0.21 -1.17 36.48
C ARG A 128 -1.47 -1.85 37.04
N ARG A 129 -1.39 -3.15 37.31
CA ARG A 129 -2.43 -3.99 37.95
C ARG A 129 -1.89 -4.53 39.26
#